data_AF-A0A261FCS0-F1
#
_entry.id   AF-A0A261FCS0-F1
#
_cell.length_a   1.000
_cell.length_b   1.000
_cell.length_c   1.000
_cell.angle_alpha   90.00
_cell.angle_beta   90.00
_cell.angle_gamma   90.00
#
_symmetry.space_group_name_H-M   'P 1'
#
loop_
_entity.id
_entity.type
_entity.pdbx_description
1 polymer ?
#
loop_
_entity_poly.entity_id
_entity_poly.type
_entity_poly.pdbx_seq_one_letter_code
_entity_poly.pdbx_strand_id
1 'polypeptide(L)'
;MWSDNERKESMSINDNNRYRINLSLLSEQLRASVRSADVTDMGNGLIVTDERTSYLKTYVQPNGIVRPRWEYPAPDRRGRIRGLKPYDVEAVKLLDSPIIPLTPFPLTGDASRQTLLMRLHLDRQARRLAPHQVHTSLRLMQLIVSADERYGVWRAWQRLVQNAVDDGGTDTVLAAPIDRTMQLLVDALASPAGPSLVAALIIDEVERIHPADAGSRRGRDLRHAVEDVEYSEDGQEEQLSELVGDAIDLIETTTVRPDITRLTMMRALLTGVVNRLPDSALAASGTSRAMFGGVIILISWWLGRGLDRLAESALRLELATGPTAGTRAVRNGRPGWLR
;
A
#
# COMPACT_ATOMS: atom_id res chain seq x y z
N MET A 1 16.85 37.48 42.25
CA MET A 1 15.56 37.02 41.68
C MET A 1 15.35 37.79 40.39
N TRP A 2 15.81 37.24 39.28
CA TRP A 2 15.55 37.78 37.93
C TRP A 2 14.56 36.83 37.26
N SER A 3 13.54 37.41 36.65
CA SER A 3 12.32 36.75 36.23
C SER A 3 12.53 35.81 35.03
N ASP A 4 11.94 34.61 35.12
CA ASP A 4 11.81 33.62 34.05
C ASP A 4 11.01 34.09 32.81
N ASN A 5 10.55 35.35 32.79
CA ASN A 5 9.82 35.92 31.66
C ASN A 5 10.71 36.40 30.51
N GLU A 6 12.00 36.72 30.73
CA GLU A 6 12.89 37.19 29.65
C GLU A 6 13.55 36.04 28.85
N ARG A 7 13.44 34.79 29.33
CA ARG A 7 13.95 33.59 28.62
C ARG A 7 12.95 32.96 27.65
N LYS A 8 11.66 33.33 27.71
CA LYS A 8 10.65 32.84 26.75
C LYS A 8 10.50 33.72 25.51
N GLU A 9 10.97 34.96 25.53
CA GLU A 9 10.92 35.86 24.36
C GLU A 9 12.18 35.80 23.46
N SER A 10 13.27 35.20 23.92
CA SER A 10 14.50 35.04 23.13
C SER A 10 14.59 33.72 22.35
N MET A 11 13.58 32.84 22.49
CA MET A 11 13.51 31.52 21.82
C MET A 11 12.41 31.40 20.74
N SER A 12 11.81 32.51 20.26
CA SER A 12 10.71 32.44 19.27
C SER A 12 10.90 33.22 17.96
N ILE A 13 12.03 33.92 17.76
CA ILE A 13 12.21 34.77 16.57
C ILE A 13 13.25 34.23 15.57
N ASN A 14 14.20 33.38 15.98
CA ASN A 14 15.32 32.99 15.11
C ASN A 14 15.20 31.62 14.39
N ASP A 15 14.27 30.73 14.74
CA ASP A 15 14.10 29.45 14.03
C ASP A 15 13.02 29.49 12.93
N ASN A 16 12.12 30.47 12.94
CA ASN A 16 11.06 30.62 11.92
C ASN A 16 11.57 31.12 10.56
N ASN A 17 12.82 31.60 10.48
CA ASN A 17 13.40 32.14 9.25
C ASN A 17 14.28 31.14 8.48
N ARG A 18 14.56 29.94 9.02
CA ARG A 18 15.45 28.95 8.39
C ARG A 18 14.82 28.19 7.21
N TYR A 19 13.52 28.32 6.98
CA TYR A 19 12.79 27.59 5.93
C TYR A 19 11.82 28.47 5.13
N ARG A 20 12.07 29.78 5.01
CA ARG A 20 11.28 30.59 4.07
C ARG A 20 11.62 30.18 2.64
N ILE A 21 10.64 29.60 1.95
CA ILE A 21 10.78 29.17 0.57
C ILE A 21 10.44 30.32 -0.37
N ASN A 22 11.23 30.47 -1.44
CA ASN A 22 10.87 31.33 -2.55
C ASN A 22 9.77 30.65 -3.37
N LEU A 23 8.51 30.90 -3.01
CA LEU A 23 7.34 30.28 -3.64
C LEU A 23 7.22 30.65 -5.13
N SER A 24 7.59 31.86 -5.52
CA SER A 24 7.55 32.30 -6.92
C SER A 24 8.53 31.49 -7.78
N LEU A 25 9.78 31.34 -7.30
CA LEU A 25 10.78 30.53 -7.99
C LEU A 25 10.38 29.05 -8.06
N LEU A 26 9.85 28.50 -6.96
CA LEU A 26 9.36 27.11 -6.94
C LEU A 26 8.21 26.91 -7.93
N SER A 27 7.28 27.86 -8.01
CA SER A 27 6.15 27.83 -8.93
C SER A 27 6.60 27.82 -10.40
N GLU A 28 7.53 28.71 -10.77
CA GLU A 28 8.12 28.74 -12.11
C GLU A 28 8.85 27.43 -12.46
N GLN A 29 9.67 26.92 -11.54
CA GLN A 29 10.42 25.68 -11.77
C GLN A 29 9.49 24.45 -11.88
N LEU A 30 8.42 24.38 -11.09
CA LEU A 30 7.45 23.30 -11.19
C LEU A 30 6.71 23.31 -12.53
N ARG A 31 6.21 24.48 -12.97
CA ARG A 31 5.56 24.61 -14.28
C ARG A 31 6.49 24.26 -15.43
N ALA A 32 7.78 24.59 -15.32
CA ALA A 32 8.77 24.26 -16.34
C ALA A 32 9.14 22.76 -16.35
N SER A 33 9.17 22.11 -15.18
CA SER A 33 9.74 20.76 -15.02
C SER A 33 8.70 19.63 -15.00
N VAL A 34 7.44 19.92 -14.67
CA VAL A 34 6.36 18.92 -14.54
C VAL A 34 5.18 19.32 -15.40
N ARG A 35 5.12 18.78 -16.62
CA ARG A 35 4.08 19.13 -17.61
C ARG A 35 2.65 18.79 -17.17
N SER A 36 2.48 17.75 -16.36
CA SER A 36 1.19 17.32 -15.84
C SER A 36 0.73 18.12 -14.63
N ALA A 37 1.57 19.01 -14.10
CA ALA A 37 1.26 19.75 -12.89
C ALA A 37 0.77 21.15 -13.22
N ASP A 38 -0.33 21.55 -12.57
CA ASP A 38 -0.77 22.93 -12.53
C ASP A 38 -0.48 23.53 -11.15
N VAL A 39 -0.03 24.78 -11.13
CA VAL A 39 0.37 25.49 -9.92
C VAL A 39 -0.44 26.78 -9.83
N THR A 40 -1.28 26.87 -8.80
CA THR A 40 -2.02 28.08 -8.46
C THR A 40 -1.31 28.82 -7.33
N ASP A 41 -0.99 30.09 -7.54
CA ASP A 41 -0.44 30.96 -6.50
C ASP A 41 -1.58 31.60 -5.70
N MET A 42 -1.54 31.44 -4.37
CA MET A 42 -2.55 31.98 -3.45
C MET A 42 -2.03 33.21 -2.68
N GLY A 43 -0.86 33.75 -3.03
CA GLY A 43 -0.16 34.84 -2.35
C GLY A 43 0.55 34.38 -1.07
N ASN A 44 -0.12 33.59 -0.23
CA ASN A 44 0.44 33.05 1.02
C ASN A 44 0.68 31.52 0.95
N GLY A 45 1.00 31.01 -0.23
CA GLY A 45 1.20 29.58 -0.48
C GLY A 45 0.92 29.21 -1.93
N LEU A 46 1.23 27.96 -2.29
CA LEU A 46 0.92 27.39 -3.60
C LEU A 46 -0.08 26.24 -3.44
N ILE A 47 -0.94 26.06 -4.43
CA ILE A 47 -1.70 24.83 -4.63
C ILE A 47 -1.16 24.17 -5.89
N VAL A 48 -0.59 22.98 -5.73
CA VAL A 48 -0.09 22.16 -6.83
C VAL A 48 -1.07 21.02 -7.07
N THR A 49 -1.52 20.85 -8.29
CA THR A 49 -2.38 19.75 -8.75
C THR A 49 -1.68 18.99 -9.87
N ASP A 50 -2.01 17.71 -10.06
CA ASP A 50 -1.48 16.90 -11.16
C ASP A 50 -2.64 16.25 -11.91
N GLU A 51 -2.64 16.36 -13.25
CA GLU A 51 -3.69 15.82 -14.11
C GLU A 51 -3.91 14.32 -13.93
N ARG A 52 -2.85 13.58 -13.57
CA ARG A 52 -2.90 12.12 -13.30
C ARG A 52 -3.64 11.78 -12.01
N THR A 53 -3.73 12.73 -11.07
CA THR A 53 -4.41 12.57 -9.77
C THR A 53 -5.32 13.77 -9.52
N SER A 54 -6.40 13.86 -10.28
CA SER A 54 -7.22 15.09 -10.41
C SER A 54 -7.86 15.60 -9.11
N TYR A 55 -7.99 14.77 -8.07
CA TYR A 55 -8.54 15.16 -6.76
C TYR A 55 -7.48 15.34 -5.68
N LEU A 56 -6.21 15.06 -5.98
CA LEU A 56 -5.12 15.30 -5.05
C LEU A 56 -4.66 16.75 -5.19
N LYS A 57 -4.76 17.50 -4.09
CA LYS A 57 -4.23 18.86 -4.00
C LYS A 57 -3.06 18.90 -3.03
N THR A 58 -1.99 19.53 -3.45
CA THR A 58 -0.76 19.65 -2.67
C THR A 58 -0.54 21.11 -2.29
N TYR A 59 -0.81 21.43 -1.03
CA TYR A 59 -0.68 22.77 -0.49
C TYR A 59 0.74 23.01 0.01
N VAL A 60 1.44 23.99 -0.56
CA VAL A 60 2.79 24.39 -0.15
C VAL A 60 2.70 25.69 0.65
N GLN A 61 3.08 25.65 1.92
CA GLN A 61 3.07 26.81 2.80
C GLN A 61 4.39 27.62 2.67
N PRO A 62 4.39 28.92 3.00
CA PRO A 62 5.60 29.76 2.92
C PRO A 62 6.75 29.32 3.83
N ASN A 63 6.42 28.59 4.91
CA ASN A 63 7.39 27.97 5.82
C ASN A 63 7.99 26.65 5.25
N GLY A 64 7.64 26.29 4.02
CA GLY A 64 8.13 25.10 3.33
C GLY A 64 7.46 23.79 3.71
N ILE A 65 6.42 23.82 4.54
CA ILE A 65 5.64 22.62 4.86
C ILE A 65 4.64 22.33 3.73
N VAL A 66 4.69 21.11 3.22
CA VAL A 66 3.76 20.61 2.21
C VAL A 66 2.69 19.78 2.89
N ARG A 67 1.43 20.06 2.56
CA ARG A 67 0.25 19.37 3.09
C ARG A 67 -0.58 18.84 1.92
N PRO A 68 -0.29 17.62 1.45
CA PRO A 68 -1.09 16.98 0.42
C PRO A 68 -2.39 16.43 1.02
N ARG A 69 -3.49 16.51 0.27
CA ARG A 69 -4.77 15.91 0.65
C ARG A 69 -5.64 15.64 -0.56
N TRP A 70 -6.38 14.54 -0.51
CA TRP A 70 -7.44 14.27 -1.46
C TRP A 70 -8.65 15.14 -1.12
N GLU A 71 -9.23 15.79 -2.11
CA GLU A 71 -10.42 16.63 -1.97
C GLU A 71 -11.46 16.25 -3.02
N TYR A 72 -12.50 15.54 -2.58
CA TYR A 72 -13.62 15.18 -3.43
C TYR A 72 -14.69 16.27 -3.40
N PRO A 73 -15.18 16.73 -4.57
CA PRO A 73 -16.30 17.66 -4.59
C PRO A 73 -17.60 16.95 -4.23
N ALA A 74 -18.61 17.72 -3.83
CA ALA A 74 -19.94 17.19 -3.65
C ALA A 74 -20.46 16.60 -4.98
N PRO A 75 -21.17 15.45 -4.95
CA PRO A 75 -21.83 14.91 -6.13
C PRO A 75 -22.80 15.94 -6.75
N ASP A 76 -22.92 15.91 -8.08
CA ASP A 76 -23.90 16.72 -8.78
C ASP A 76 -25.35 16.29 -8.46
N ARG A 77 -26.35 16.98 -9.04
CA ARG A 77 -27.78 16.64 -8.86
C ARG A 77 -28.15 15.22 -9.29
N ARG A 78 -27.31 14.56 -10.10
CA ARG A 78 -27.48 13.17 -10.54
C ARG A 78 -26.63 12.19 -9.71
N GLY A 79 -26.04 12.65 -8.62
CA GLY A 79 -25.19 11.87 -7.74
C GLY A 79 -23.85 11.49 -8.35
N ARG A 80 -23.34 12.23 -9.36
CA ARG A 80 -22.08 11.95 -10.04
C ARG A 80 -20.98 12.88 -9.60
N ILE A 81 -19.75 12.38 -9.58
CA ILE A 81 -18.53 13.18 -9.42
C ILE A 81 -17.79 13.12 -10.77
N ARG A 82 -17.53 14.28 -11.38
CA ARG A 82 -16.92 14.36 -12.72
C ARG A 82 -15.53 13.73 -12.71
N GLY A 83 -15.35 12.62 -13.43
CA GLY A 83 -14.08 11.89 -13.52
C GLY A 83 -14.05 10.57 -12.76
N LEU A 84 -15.07 10.28 -11.94
CA LEU A 84 -15.21 9.03 -11.20
C LEU A 84 -16.19 8.06 -11.86
N LYS A 85 -15.90 6.76 -11.75
CA LYS A 85 -16.84 5.69 -12.11
C LYS A 85 -17.95 5.60 -11.04
N PRO A 86 -19.13 5.02 -11.34
CA PRO A 86 -20.20 4.89 -10.35
C PRO A 86 -19.77 4.23 -9.03
N TYR A 87 -18.99 3.15 -9.08
CA TYR A 87 -18.48 2.48 -7.87
C TYR A 87 -17.51 3.34 -7.07
N ASP A 88 -16.65 4.12 -7.73
CA ASP A 88 -15.75 5.06 -7.05
C ASP A 88 -16.54 6.16 -6.34
N VAL A 89 -17.66 6.61 -6.94
CA VAL A 89 -18.55 7.58 -6.30
C VAL A 89 -19.23 7.00 -5.07
N GLU A 90 -19.69 5.75 -5.11
CA GLU A 90 -20.23 5.08 -3.92
C GLU A 90 -19.16 4.93 -2.82
N ALA A 91 -17.92 4.59 -3.18
CA ALA A 91 -16.82 4.51 -2.23
C ALA A 91 -16.57 5.87 -1.57
N VAL A 92 -16.59 6.97 -2.33
CA VAL A 92 -16.44 8.34 -1.80
C VAL A 92 -17.56 8.69 -0.83
N LYS A 93 -18.81 8.27 -1.09
CA LYS A 93 -19.95 8.54 -0.19
C LYS A 93 -19.83 7.84 1.16
N LEU A 94 -19.08 6.75 1.23
CA LEU A 94 -18.84 6.00 2.47
C LEU A 94 -17.62 6.50 3.25
N LEU A 95 -16.86 7.46 2.73
CA LEU A 95 -15.77 8.07 3.47
C LEU A 95 -16.32 8.95 4.59
N ASP A 96 -15.71 8.87 5.78
CA ASP A 96 -16.04 9.74 6.91
C ASP A 96 -15.88 11.24 6.59
N SER A 97 -14.98 11.55 5.65
CA SER A 97 -14.71 12.91 5.19
C SER A 97 -14.40 12.91 3.69
N PRO A 98 -14.92 13.90 2.93
CA PRO A 98 -14.55 14.10 1.52
C PRO A 98 -13.12 14.64 1.37
N ILE A 99 -12.47 15.00 2.49
CA ILE A 99 -11.09 15.45 2.55
C ILE A 99 -10.27 14.41 3.32
N ILE A 100 -9.30 13.79 2.64
CA ILE A 100 -8.39 12.81 3.24
C ILE A 100 -6.98 13.41 3.26
N PRO A 101 -6.46 13.80 4.44
CA PRO A 101 -5.10 14.31 4.55
C PRO A 101 -4.09 13.20 4.32
N LEU A 102 -3.01 13.53 3.61
CA LEU A 102 -1.80 12.72 3.55
C LEU A 102 -0.75 13.29 4.51
N THR A 103 0.27 12.49 4.83
CA THR A 103 1.36 12.88 5.73
C THR A 103 2.05 14.15 5.23
N PRO A 104 2.08 15.24 6.03
CA PRO A 104 2.83 16.43 5.69
C PRO A 104 4.33 16.15 5.63
N PHE A 105 5.05 16.88 4.78
CA PHE A 105 6.51 16.78 4.68
C PHE A 105 7.15 18.15 4.42
N PRO A 106 8.39 18.38 4.90
CA PRO A 106 9.10 19.62 4.65
C PRO A 106 9.82 19.59 3.30
N LEU A 107 9.80 20.72 2.59
CA LEU A 107 10.72 20.99 1.48
C LEU A 107 12.03 21.52 2.04
N THR A 108 13.12 20.82 1.73
CA THR A 108 14.45 21.10 2.28
C THR A 108 15.46 21.36 1.16
N GLY A 109 16.50 22.13 1.46
CA GLY A 109 17.54 22.52 0.51
C GLY A 109 17.16 23.71 -0.37
N ASP A 110 17.83 23.83 -1.51
CA ASP A 110 17.63 24.91 -2.48
C ASP A 110 16.41 24.67 -3.38
N ALA A 111 16.05 25.65 -4.21
CA ALA A 111 14.88 25.58 -5.09
C ALA A 111 14.90 24.34 -6.00
N SER A 112 16.07 23.98 -6.54
CA SER A 112 16.24 22.78 -7.37
C SER A 112 15.89 21.49 -6.61
N ARG A 113 16.39 21.33 -5.38
CA ARG A 113 16.06 20.18 -4.54
C ARG A 113 14.60 20.17 -4.12
N GLN A 114 14.02 21.33 -3.79
CA GLN A 114 12.61 21.45 -3.43
C GLN A 114 11.70 21.04 -4.60
N THR A 115 12.01 21.50 -5.82
CA THR A 115 11.33 21.10 -7.06
C THR A 115 11.43 19.60 -7.30
N LEU A 116 12.61 19.01 -7.10
CA LEU A 116 12.81 17.55 -7.21
C LEU A 116 11.95 16.79 -6.19
N LEU A 117 11.92 17.21 -4.92
CA LEU A 117 11.09 16.58 -3.89
C LEU A 117 9.61 16.63 -4.23
N MET A 118 9.12 17.76 -4.72
CA MET A 118 7.75 17.91 -5.19
C MET A 118 7.46 16.99 -6.38
N ARG A 119 8.33 16.93 -7.38
CA ARG A 119 8.17 16.01 -8.52
C ARG A 119 8.13 14.55 -8.09
N LEU A 120 9.06 14.13 -7.24
CA LEU A 120 9.08 12.76 -6.70
C LEU A 120 7.81 12.45 -5.90
N HIS A 121 7.28 13.42 -5.16
CA HIS A 121 6.00 13.27 -4.48
C HIS A 121 4.85 13.06 -5.48
N LEU A 122 4.71 13.92 -6.50
CA LEU A 122 3.67 13.80 -7.52
C LEU A 122 3.76 12.47 -8.28
N ASP A 123 4.97 12.09 -8.70
CA ASP A 123 5.21 10.81 -9.39
C ASP A 123 4.89 9.60 -8.51
N ARG A 124 5.19 9.69 -7.20
CA ARG A 124 4.81 8.65 -6.24
C ARG A 124 3.30 8.55 -6.09
N GLN A 125 2.59 9.68 -5.98
CA GLN A 125 1.13 9.66 -5.83
C GLN A 125 0.43 9.19 -7.12
N ALA A 126 0.94 9.55 -8.30
CA ALA A 126 0.41 9.10 -9.59
C ALA A 126 0.53 7.58 -9.79
N ARG A 127 1.44 6.91 -9.08
CA ARG A 127 1.58 5.45 -9.10
C ARG A 127 0.78 4.74 -8.02
N ARG A 128 0.28 5.47 -7.01
CA ARG A 128 -0.56 4.91 -5.94
C ARG A 128 -2.02 4.85 -6.38
N LEU A 129 -2.75 3.95 -5.74
CA LEU A 129 -4.20 3.94 -5.79
C LEU A 129 -4.73 5.14 -5.01
N ALA A 130 -5.67 5.85 -5.62
CA ALA A 130 -6.41 6.88 -4.92
C ALA A 130 -7.36 6.23 -3.89
N PRO A 131 -7.70 6.91 -2.78
CA PRO A 131 -8.61 6.37 -1.78
C PRO A 131 -9.95 5.89 -2.34
N HIS A 132 -10.52 6.60 -3.32
CA HIS A 132 -11.79 6.23 -3.96
C HIS A 132 -11.71 4.97 -4.85
N GLN A 133 -10.50 4.50 -5.18
CA GLN A 133 -10.28 3.29 -5.98
C GLN A 133 -10.17 2.03 -5.10
N VAL A 134 -10.23 2.18 -3.78
CA VAL A 134 -10.24 1.06 -2.83
C VAL A 134 -11.64 0.92 -2.27
N HIS A 135 -12.32 -0.15 -2.64
CA HIS A 135 -13.76 -0.34 -2.39
C HIS A 135 -14.00 -1.30 -1.23
N THR A 136 -13.04 -1.47 -0.33
CA THR A 136 -13.14 -2.40 0.82
C THR A 136 -14.43 -2.20 1.60
N SER A 137 -14.81 -0.95 1.92
CA SER A 137 -16.04 -0.65 2.65
C SER A 137 -17.32 -1.10 1.93
N LEU A 138 -17.30 -1.21 0.60
CA LEU A 138 -18.42 -1.72 -0.21
C LEU A 138 -18.41 -3.25 -0.30
N ARG A 139 -17.24 -3.88 -0.29
CA ARG A 139 -17.09 -5.30 -0.63
C ARG A 139 -16.84 -6.21 0.56
N LEU A 140 -16.40 -5.67 1.69
CA LEU A 140 -16.02 -6.46 2.86
C LEU A 140 -17.16 -7.39 3.30
N MET A 141 -18.39 -6.87 3.38
CA MET A 141 -19.55 -7.69 3.74
C MET A 141 -19.80 -8.84 2.75
N GLN A 142 -19.57 -8.63 1.45
CA GLN A 142 -19.69 -9.67 0.44
C GLN A 142 -18.63 -10.75 0.63
N LEU A 143 -17.38 -10.36 0.92
CA LEU A 143 -16.28 -11.29 1.20
C LEU A 143 -16.51 -12.08 2.49
N ILE A 144 -17.14 -11.48 3.51
CA ILE A 144 -17.49 -12.16 4.76
C ILE A 144 -18.56 -13.24 4.51
N VAL A 145 -19.64 -12.91 3.81
CA VAL A 145 -20.82 -13.80 3.73
C VAL A 145 -20.81 -14.75 2.53
N SER A 146 -20.00 -14.52 1.49
CA SER A 146 -20.04 -15.28 0.24
C SER A 146 -18.71 -15.96 -0.10
N ALA A 147 -18.73 -17.29 -0.06
CA ALA A 147 -17.62 -18.12 -0.56
C ALA A 147 -17.36 -17.89 -2.06
N ASP A 148 -18.41 -17.66 -2.86
CA ASP A 148 -18.27 -17.39 -4.30
C ASP A 148 -17.46 -16.11 -4.59
N GLU A 149 -17.62 -15.08 -3.75
CA GLU A 149 -16.83 -13.85 -3.87
C GLU A 149 -15.37 -14.08 -3.47
N ARG A 150 -15.11 -14.86 -2.41
CA ARG A 150 -13.75 -15.27 -2.03
C ARG A 150 -13.08 -16.12 -3.12
N TYR A 151 -13.82 -17.05 -3.72
CA TYR A 151 -13.36 -17.78 -4.91
C TYR A 151 -13.13 -16.86 -6.12
N GLY A 152 -13.90 -15.77 -6.23
CA GLY A 152 -13.67 -14.69 -7.18
C GLY A 152 -12.29 -14.04 -7.01
N VAL A 153 -11.85 -13.80 -5.77
CA VAL A 153 -10.50 -13.28 -5.44
C VAL A 153 -9.42 -14.27 -5.88
N TRP A 154 -9.58 -15.55 -5.55
CA TRP A 154 -8.64 -16.60 -5.98
C TRP A 154 -8.51 -16.67 -7.51
N ARG A 155 -9.64 -16.69 -8.24
CA ARG A 155 -9.63 -16.69 -9.71
C ARG A 155 -8.98 -15.43 -10.29
N ALA A 156 -9.23 -14.28 -9.67
CA ALA A 156 -8.61 -13.03 -10.07
C ALA A 156 -7.09 -13.08 -9.90
N TRP A 157 -6.61 -13.59 -8.76
CA TRP A 157 -5.19 -13.82 -8.51
C TRP A 157 -4.55 -14.72 -9.57
N GLN A 158 -5.12 -15.90 -9.82
CA GLN A 158 -4.59 -16.85 -10.79
C GLN A 158 -4.42 -16.23 -12.18
N ARG A 159 -5.41 -15.45 -12.62
CA ARG A 159 -5.36 -14.70 -13.89
C ARG A 159 -4.28 -13.63 -13.89
N LEU A 160 -4.18 -12.82 -12.83
CA LEU A 160 -3.20 -11.74 -12.77
C LEU A 160 -1.76 -12.24 -12.76
N VAL A 161 -1.49 -13.33 -12.03
CA VAL A 161 -0.17 -13.98 -12.03
C VAL A 161 0.13 -14.56 -13.41
N GLN A 162 -0.83 -15.23 -14.04
CA GLN A 162 -0.63 -15.78 -15.38
C GLN A 162 -0.36 -14.68 -16.40
N ASN A 163 -1.13 -13.59 -16.38
CA ASN A 163 -0.88 -12.43 -17.25
C ASN A 163 0.53 -11.86 -17.03
N ALA A 164 0.99 -11.76 -15.78
CA ALA A 164 2.34 -11.28 -15.50
C ALA A 164 3.42 -12.24 -16.02
N VAL A 165 3.17 -13.55 -16.01
CA VAL A 165 4.08 -14.56 -16.61
C VAL A 165 4.09 -14.42 -18.13
N ASP A 166 2.92 -14.34 -18.76
CA ASP A 166 2.75 -14.27 -20.21
C ASP A 166 3.33 -12.97 -20.78
N ASP A 167 3.18 -11.85 -20.05
CA ASP A 167 3.74 -10.54 -20.39
C ASP A 167 5.23 -10.40 -20.05
N GLY A 168 5.84 -11.40 -19.38
CA GLY A 168 7.24 -11.39 -18.97
C GLY A 168 7.58 -10.40 -17.84
N GLY A 169 6.57 -9.94 -17.08
CA GLY A 169 6.75 -8.99 -15.98
C GLY A 169 5.43 -8.44 -15.44
N THR A 170 5.49 -7.77 -14.29
CA THR A 170 4.30 -7.18 -13.64
C THR A 170 4.04 -5.74 -14.05
N ASP A 171 4.97 -5.11 -14.77
CA ASP A 171 4.89 -3.67 -15.10
C ASP A 171 3.66 -3.36 -15.94
N THR A 172 3.36 -4.18 -16.95
CA THR A 172 2.16 -4.04 -17.81
C THR A 172 0.88 -4.18 -16.99
N VAL A 173 0.79 -5.25 -16.18
CA VAL A 173 -0.37 -5.53 -15.32
C VAL A 173 -0.64 -4.40 -14.33
N LEU A 174 0.42 -3.83 -13.74
CA LEU A 174 0.30 -2.74 -12.77
C LEU A 174 0.08 -1.37 -13.46
N ALA A 175 0.61 -1.14 -14.66
CA ALA A 175 0.42 0.12 -15.38
C ALA A 175 -0.98 0.26 -15.99
N ALA A 176 -1.66 -0.86 -16.25
CA ALA A 176 -3.00 -0.86 -16.83
C ALA A 176 -4.04 -0.17 -15.92
N PRO A 177 -5.13 0.38 -16.49
CA PRO A 177 -6.28 0.82 -15.72
C PRO A 177 -6.85 -0.32 -14.88
N ILE A 178 -7.31 -0.02 -13.66
CA ILE A 178 -7.88 -1.02 -12.76
C ILE A 178 -9.18 -1.58 -13.37
N ASP A 179 -9.11 -2.84 -13.76
CA ASP A 179 -10.23 -3.64 -14.22
C ASP A 179 -10.89 -4.39 -13.05
N ARG A 180 -11.95 -5.16 -13.32
CA ARG A 180 -12.63 -5.93 -12.28
C ARG A 180 -11.70 -6.93 -11.57
N THR A 181 -10.75 -7.51 -12.31
CA THR A 181 -9.84 -8.54 -11.80
C THR A 181 -8.87 -7.95 -10.79
N MET A 182 -8.20 -6.85 -11.14
CA MET A 182 -7.33 -6.12 -10.21
C MET A 182 -8.13 -5.56 -9.03
N GLN A 183 -9.33 -5.03 -9.27
CA GLN A 183 -10.19 -4.48 -8.22
C GLN A 183 -10.53 -5.52 -7.14
N LEU A 184 -10.92 -6.74 -7.54
CA LEU A 184 -11.16 -7.87 -6.64
C LEU A 184 -9.98 -8.11 -5.68
N LEU A 185 -8.76 -8.16 -6.21
CA LEU A 185 -7.57 -8.39 -5.40
C LEU A 185 -7.24 -7.19 -4.50
N VAL A 186 -7.36 -5.96 -5.03
CA VAL A 186 -7.11 -4.72 -4.28
C VAL A 186 -8.03 -4.61 -3.07
N ASP A 187 -9.33 -4.85 -3.25
CA ASP A 187 -10.31 -4.73 -2.17
C ASP A 187 -10.09 -5.79 -1.09
N ALA A 188 -9.76 -7.02 -1.50
CA ALA A 188 -9.46 -8.12 -0.60
C ALA A 188 -8.15 -7.88 0.18
N LEU A 189 -7.08 -7.42 -0.48
CA LEU A 189 -5.82 -7.08 0.18
C LEU A 189 -5.94 -5.84 1.08
N ALA A 190 -6.85 -4.92 0.78
CA ALA A 190 -7.10 -3.76 1.62
C ALA A 190 -8.02 -4.05 2.82
N SER A 191 -8.39 -5.31 3.06
CA SER A 191 -9.18 -5.76 4.21
C SER A 191 -8.31 -6.13 5.42
N PRO A 192 -8.90 -6.32 6.63
CA PRO A 192 -8.17 -6.80 7.80
C PRO A 192 -7.45 -8.13 7.54
N ALA A 193 -8.07 -9.02 6.75
CA ALA A 193 -7.51 -10.31 6.36
C ALA A 193 -6.47 -10.25 5.24
N GLY A 194 -6.07 -9.06 4.78
CA GLY A 194 -5.12 -8.91 3.67
C GLY A 194 -3.82 -9.70 3.84
N PRO A 195 -3.12 -9.65 5.00
CA PRO A 195 -1.94 -10.48 5.25
C PRO A 195 -2.23 -11.98 5.24
N SER A 196 -3.35 -12.40 5.85
CA SER A 196 -3.82 -13.79 5.88
C SER A 196 -4.10 -14.31 4.47
N LEU A 197 -4.72 -13.49 3.63
CA LEU A 197 -4.92 -13.77 2.21
C LEU A 197 -3.58 -14.00 1.49
N VAL A 198 -2.54 -13.21 1.76
CA VAL A 198 -1.22 -13.46 1.15
C VAL A 198 -0.67 -14.82 1.55
N ALA A 199 -0.80 -15.23 2.82
CA ALA A 199 -0.37 -16.55 3.27
C ALA A 199 -1.18 -17.67 2.56
N ALA A 200 -2.50 -17.52 2.47
CA ALA A 200 -3.36 -18.44 1.75
C ALA A 200 -3.01 -18.57 0.25
N LEU A 201 -2.65 -17.47 -0.42
CA LEU A 201 -2.20 -17.50 -1.82
C LEU A 201 -0.86 -18.23 -2.00
N ILE A 202 -0.01 -18.23 -0.98
CA ILE A 202 1.24 -19.02 -0.97
C ILE A 202 0.91 -20.50 -0.80
N ILE A 203 0.05 -20.85 0.16
CA ILE A 203 -0.43 -22.23 0.38
C ILE A 203 -1.02 -22.80 -0.91
N ASP A 204 -1.96 -22.09 -1.54
CA ASP A 204 -2.59 -22.53 -2.79
C ASP A 204 -1.58 -22.72 -3.93
N GLU A 205 -0.50 -21.93 -3.97
CA GLU A 205 0.55 -22.09 -4.98
C GLU A 205 1.43 -23.32 -4.70
N VAL A 206 1.75 -23.61 -3.44
CA VAL A 206 2.47 -24.82 -3.06
C VAL A 206 1.63 -26.06 -3.42
N GLU A 207 0.35 -26.06 -3.05
CA GLU A 207 -0.60 -27.14 -3.35
C GLU A 207 -0.80 -27.36 -4.86
N ARG A 208 -0.76 -26.30 -5.66
CA ARG A 208 -0.81 -26.41 -7.13
C ARG A 208 0.31 -27.30 -7.69
N ILE A 209 1.49 -27.29 -7.07
CA ILE A 209 2.66 -28.06 -7.50
C ILE A 209 2.58 -29.50 -6.97
N HIS A 210 1.71 -29.77 -5.99
CA HIS A 210 1.47 -31.08 -5.37
C HIS A 210 0.06 -31.65 -5.66
N PRO A 211 -0.30 -31.93 -6.93
CA PRO A 211 -1.60 -32.53 -7.23
C PRO A 211 -1.71 -33.99 -6.74
N ALA A 212 -0.61 -34.66 -6.38
CA ALA A 212 -0.60 -36.08 -6.00
C ALA A 212 -1.22 -36.37 -4.62
N ASP A 213 -1.29 -35.38 -3.73
CA ASP A 213 -1.94 -35.51 -2.41
C ASP A 213 -3.43 -35.10 -2.41
N ALA A 214 -4.02 -34.90 -3.59
CA ALA A 214 -5.44 -34.61 -3.82
C ALA A 214 -6.42 -35.55 -3.12
N GLY A 215 -5.98 -36.77 -2.80
CA GLY A 215 -6.79 -37.79 -2.12
C GLY A 215 -6.75 -37.70 -0.59
N SER A 216 -5.71 -37.05 -0.03
CA SER A 216 -5.58 -36.86 1.41
C SER A 216 -6.62 -35.86 1.92
N ARG A 217 -7.02 -35.97 3.19
CA ARG A 217 -7.98 -35.03 3.81
C ARG A 217 -7.36 -33.61 3.87
N ARG A 218 -6.09 -33.54 4.26
CA ARG A 218 -5.29 -32.30 4.29
C ARG A 218 -5.16 -31.62 2.92
N GLY A 219 -4.89 -32.37 1.85
CA GLY A 219 -4.82 -31.82 0.48
C GLY A 219 -6.18 -31.51 -0.17
N ARG A 220 -7.30 -31.87 0.48
CA ARG A 220 -8.65 -31.40 0.11
C ARG A 220 -9.09 -30.19 0.91
N ASP A 221 -8.70 -30.14 2.18
CA ASP A 221 -8.99 -29.04 3.10
C ASP A 221 -8.11 -27.80 2.80
N LEU A 222 -6.92 -27.96 2.22
CA LEU A 222 -6.01 -26.84 1.84
C LEU A 222 -6.11 -26.41 0.38
N ARG A 223 -6.87 -27.14 -0.45
CA ARG A 223 -7.23 -26.67 -1.78
C ARG A 223 -8.25 -25.57 -1.60
N HIS A 224 -7.88 -24.36 -1.99
CA HIS A 224 -8.68 -23.15 -1.79
C HIS A 224 -8.56 -22.59 -0.37
N ALA A 225 -7.34 -22.56 0.19
CA ALA A 225 -7.08 -21.84 1.43
C ALA A 225 -7.60 -20.39 1.36
N VAL A 226 -7.64 -19.78 0.17
CA VAL A 226 -8.23 -18.45 -0.08
C VAL A 226 -9.74 -18.40 0.13
N GLU A 227 -10.47 -19.49 -0.14
CA GLU A 227 -11.92 -19.59 0.14
C GLU A 227 -12.21 -19.67 1.64
N ASP A 228 -11.28 -20.20 2.42
CA ASP A 228 -11.40 -20.35 3.87
C ASP A 228 -10.87 -19.13 4.64
N VAL A 229 -10.31 -18.13 3.94
CA VAL A 229 -9.94 -16.87 4.57
C VAL A 229 -11.20 -16.20 5.12
N GLU A 230 -11.28 -16.10 6.45
CA GLU A 230 -12.26 -15.27 7.12
C GLU A 230 -11.86 -13.80 7.00
N TYR A 231 -12.81 -12.95 6.61
CA TYR A 231 -12.60 -11.51 6.40
C TYR A 231 -13.16 -10.66 7.55
N SER A 232 -13.74 -11.28 8.58
CA SER A 232 -14.21 -10.60 9.79
C SER A 232 -13.03 -10.00 10.57
N GLU A 233 -13.27 -8.93 11.32
CA GLU A 233 -12.21 -8.31 12.13
C GLU A 233 -11.71 -9.20 13.27
N ASP A 234 -12.58 -10.08 13.77
CA ASP A 234 -12.27 -10.99 14.87
C ASP A 234 -11.28 -12.09 14.44
N GLY A 235 -10.32 -12.42 15.31
CA GLY A 235 -9.42 -13.56 15.13
C GLY A 235 -8.31 -13.41 14.09
N GLN A 236 -8.15 -12.24 13.47
CA GLN A 236 -7.20 -12.06 12.36
C GLN A 236 -5.74 -12.33 12.71
N GLU A 237 -5.31 -12.08 13.96
CA GLU A 237 -3.96 -12.43 14.41
C GLU A 237 -3.73 -13.95 14.49
N GLU A 238 -4.73 -14.68 14.96
CA GLU A 238 -4.69 -16.15 15.08
C GLU A 238 -4.71 -16.80 13.70
N GLN A 239 -5.65 -16.38 12.84
CA GLN A 239 -5.75 -16.85 11.47
C GLN A 239 -4.46 -16.56 10.67
N LEU A 240 -3.87 -15.37 10.84
CA LEU A 240 -2.59 -15.05 10.21
C LEU A 240 -1.48 -15.98 10.69
N SER A 241 -1.41 -16.23 12.00
CA SER A 241 -0.40 -17.12 12.58
C SER A 241 -0.54 -18.55 12.07
N GLU A 242 -1.77 -19.07 11.97
CA GLU A 242 -2.07 -20.41 11.47
C GLU A 242 -1.65 -20.53 10.00
N LEU A 243 -2.13 -19.64 9.12
CA LEU A 243 -1.83 -19.70 7.69
C LEU A 243 -0.34 -19.45 7.39
N VAL A 244 0.35 -18.62 8.17
CA VAL A 244 1.80 -18.46 8.05
C VAL A 244 2.53 -19.73 8.47
N GLY A 245 2.09 -20.38 9.56
CA GLY A 245 2.62 -21.68 10.00
C GLY A 245 2.46 -22.75 8.92
N ASP A 246 1.25 -22.89 8.38
CA ASP A 246 0.95 -23.84 7.30
C ASP A 246 1.77 -23.55 6.04
N ALA A 247 1.89 -22.27 5.64
CA ALA A 247 2.72 -21.89 4.50
C ALA A 247 4.19 -22.27 4.71
N ILE A 248 4.73 -22.08 5.92
CA ILE A 248 6.11 -22.46 6.26
C ILE A 248 6.27 -23.98 6.17
N ASP A 249 5.42 -24.73 6.85
CA ASP A 249 5.47 -26.20 6.86
C ASP A 249 5.39 -26.78 5.45
N LEU A 250 4.49 -26.24 4.61
CA LEU A 250 4.35 -26.66 3.22
C LEU A 250 5.59 -26.32 2.39
N ILE A 251 6.17 -25.13 2.54
CA ILE A 251 7.40 -24.74 1.84
C ILE A 251 8.57 -25.66 2.23
N GLU A 252 8.75 -25.98 3.51
CA GLU A 252 9.86 -26.83 3.99
C GLU A 252 9.73 -28.28 3.52
N THR A 253 8.50 -28.80 3.49
CA THR A 253 8.23 -30.20 3.12
C THR A 253 8.13 -30.40 1.61
N THR A 254 8.01 -29.32 0.83
CA THR A 254 7.99 -29.34 -0.63
C THR A 254 9.35 -29.76 -1.19
N THR A 255 9.42 -30.99 -1.69
CA THR A 255 10.61 -31.54 -2.36
C THR A 255 10.64 -31.22 -3.86
N VAL A 256 9.51 -30.80 -4.44
CA VAL A 256 9.41 -30.45 -5.86
C VAL A 256 9.99 -29.05 -6.08
N ARG A 257 10.82 -28.90 -7.11
CA ARG A 257 11.39 -27.61 -7.45
C ARG A 257 10.29 -26.65 -7.92
N PRO A 258 10.16 -25.45 -7.33
CA PRO A 258 9.11 -24.51 -7.72
C PRO A 258 9.37 -23.89 -9.10
N ASP A 259 8.29 -23.41 -9.72
CA ASP A 259 8.37 -22.54 -10.90
C ASP A 259 8.89 -21.15 -10.48
N ILE A 260 10.19 -20.95 -10.67
CA ILE A 260 10.91 -19.73 -10.29
C ILE A 260 10.31 -18.49 -10.96
N THR A 261 9.87 -18.61 -12.21
CA THR A 261 9.30 -17.48 -12.97
C THR A 261 8.00 -17.05 -12.31
N ARG A 262 7.11 -18.02 -12.08
CA ARG A 262 5.82 -17.76 -11.47
C ARG A 262 5.94 -17.19 -10.05
N LEU A 263 6.80 -17.77 -9.20
CA LEU A 263 7.05 -17.24 -7.85
C LEU A 263 7.64 -15.82 -7.87
N THR A 264 8.50 -15.52 -8.84
CA THR A 264 9.03 -14.17 -9.01
C THR A 264 7.92 -13.20 -9.39
N MET A 265 7.00 -13.59 -10.29
CA MET A 265 5.84 -12.78 -10.67
C MET A 265 4.87 -12.60 -9.50
N MET A 266 4.58 -13.65 -8.75
CA MET A 266 3.72 -13.57 -7.55
C MET A 266 4.26 -12.56 -6.54
N ARG A 267 5.55 -12.68 -6.20
CA ARG A 267 6.20 -11.74 -5.28
C ARG A 267 6.12 -10.31 -5.80
N ALA A 268 6.49 -10.09 -7.06
CA ALA A 268 6.52 -8.76 -7.67
C ALA A 268 5.10 -8.15 -7.72
N LEU A 269 4.10 -8.95 -8.06
CA LEU A 269 2.70 -8.52 -8.17
C LEU A 269 2.13 -8.15 -6.80
N LEU A 270 2.28 -9.00 -5.78
CA LEU A 270 1.83 -8.71 -4.41
C LEU A 270 2.52 -7.49 -3.83
N THR A 271 3.85 -7.41 -3.98
CA THR A 271 4.63 -6.23 -3.55
C THR A 271 4.14 -4.97 -4.28
N GLY A 272 3.88 -5.08 -5.58
CA GLY A 272 3.38 -4.01 -6.42
C GLY A 272 2.01 -3.51 -5.96
N VAL A 273 1.04 -4.40 -5.78
CA VAL A 273 -0.31 -4.04 -5.34
C VAL A 273 -0.29 -3.41 -3.95
N VAL A 274 0.38 -4.04 -2.97
CA VAL A 274 0.48 -3.54 -1.59
C VAL A 274 1.15 -2.16 -1.51
N ASN A 275 2.19 -1.92 -2.32
CA ASN A 275 2.86 -0.61 -2.36
C ASN A 275 1.98 0.50 -2.95
N ARG A 276 0.99 0.14 -3.77
CA ARG A 276 0.05 1.08 -4.35
C ARG A 276 -1.15 1.37 -3.47
N LEU A 277 -1.51 0.47 -2.53
CA LEU A 277 -2.59 0.73 -1.57
C LEU A 277 -2.34 2.05 -0.81
N PRO A 278 -3.35 2.91 -0.61
CA PRO A 278 -3.21 4.15 0.13
C PRO A 278 -3.08 3.88 1.63
N ASP A 279 -2.31 4.73 2.31
CA ASP A 279 -2.04 4.59 3.76
C ASP A 279 -3.32 4.66 4.60
N SER A 280 -4.30 5.44 4.14
CA SER A 280 -5.62 5.55 4.78
C SER A 280 -6.42 4.24 4.73
N ALA A 281 -6.32 3.47 3.64
CA ALA A 281 -7.04 2.20 3.54
C ALA A 281 -6.40 1.13 4.44
N LEU A 282 -5.06 1.08 4.48
CA LEU A 282 -4.33 0.19 5.39
C LEU A 282 -4.65 0.52 6.85
N ALA A 283 -4.66 1.80 7.21
CA ALA A 283 -5.02 2.23 8.56
C ALA A 283 -6.47 1.87 8.92
N ALA A 284 -7.41 2.05 7.99
CA ALA A 284 -8.81 1.70 8.21
C ALA A 284 -9.04 0.19 8.40
N SER A 285 -8.22 -0.66 7.80
CA SER A 285 -8.27 -2.11 7.99
C SER A 285 -7.41 -2.62 9.15
N GLY A 286 -6.75 -1.74 9.90
CA GLY A 286 -5.85 -2.15 10.98
C GLY A 286 -4.58 -2.85 10.49
N THR A 287 -4.23 -2.72 9.19
CA THR A 287 -3.07 -3.38 8.58
C THR A 287 -1.94 -2.40 8.30
N SER A 288 -0.76 -2.92 7.95
CA SER A 288 0.38 -2.11 7.52
C SER A 288 1.20 -2.82 6.46
N ARG A 289 1.96 -2.04 5.65
CA ARG A 289 2.88 -2.63 4.67
C ARG A 289 3.96 -3.51 5.31
N ALA A 290 4.31 -3.25 6.57
CA ALA A 290 5.25 -4.10 7.32
C ALA A 290 4.68 -5.51 7.54
N MET A 291 3.38 -5.62 7.87
CA MET A 291 2.71 -6.93 8.01
C MET A 291 2.74 -7.71 6.68
N PHE A 292 2.36 -7.06 5.57
CA PHE A 292 2.47 -7.68 4.24
C PHE A 292 3.91 -8.08 3.90
N GLY A 293 4.89 -7.24 4.19
CA GLY A 293 6.30 -7.53 3.99
C GLY A 293 6.76 -8.78 4.73
N GLY A 294 6.27 -8.97 5.96
CA GLY A 294 6.54 -10.14 6.79
C GLY A 294 6.02 -11.45 6.22
N VAL A 295 4.92 -11.43 5.45
CA VAL A 295 4.38 -12.64 4.78
C VAL A 295 4.99 -12.83 3.38
N ILE A 296 5.12 -11.76 2.60
CA ILE A 296 5.67 -11.80 1.23
C ILE A 296 7.13 -12.29 1.23
N ILE A 297 7.87 -12.11 2.32
CA ILE A 297 9.25 -12.63 2.46
C ILE A 297 9.31 -14.16 2.34
N LEU A 298 8.24 -14.88 2.69
CA LEU A 298 8.16 -16.34 2.57
C LEU A 298 8.33 -16.79 1.11
N ILE A 299 7.78 -16.05 0.14
CA ILE A 299 7.99 -16.34 -1.30
C ILE A 299 9.47 -16.19 -1.67
N SER A 300 10.16 -15.23 -1.05
CA SER A 300 11.57 -14.99 -1.31
C SER A 300 12.47 -16.05 -0.68
N TRP A 301 12.08 -16.56 0.48
CA TRP A 301 12.70 -17.72 1.12
C TRP A 301 12.51 -18.98 0.28
N TRP A 302 11.29 -19.23 -0.21
CA TRP A 302 10.99 -20.34 -1.12
C TRP A 302 11.80 -20.29 -2.42
N LEU A 303 12.06 -19.08 -2.94
CA LEU A 303 12.97 -18.85 -4.08
C LEU A 303 14.46 -19.09 -3.77
N GLY A 304 14.84 -19.44 -2.53
CA GLY A 304 16.23 -19.67 -2.12
C GLY A 304 17.09 -18.41 -2.06
N ARG A 305 16.48 -17.21 -2.06
CA ARG A 305 17.22 -15.96 -1.83
C ARG A 305 17.50 -15.87 -0.33
N GLY A 306 18.76 -15.75 0.08
CA GLY A 306 19.16 -15.82 1.49
C GLY A 306 18.33 -14.92 2.43
N LEU A 307 17.76 -15.52 3.47
CA LEU A 307 16.85 -14.90 4.45
C LEU A 307 17.44 -13.61 5.05
N ASP A 308 18.74 -13.57 5.34
CA ASP A 308 19.40 -12.40 5.94
C ASP A 308 19.36 -11.17 5.03
N ARG A 309 19.60 -11.35 3.73
CA ARG A 309 19.55 -10.25 2.74
C ARG A 309 18.12 -9.77 2.48
N LEU A 310 17.14 -10.64 2.68
CA LEU A 310 15.73 -10.33 2.50
C LEU A 310 15.12 -9.68 3.74
N ALA A 311 15.47 -10.14 4.93
CA ALA A 311 15.11 -9.52 6.20
C ALA A 311 15.69 -8.10 6.27
N GLU A 312 16.92 -7.90 5.82
CA GLU A 312 17.50 -6.57 5.66
C GLU A 312 16.77 -5.71 4.61
N SER A 313 16.31 -6.31 3.50
CA SER A 313 15.52 -5.60 2.49
C SER A 313 14.11 -5.24 2.96
N ALA A 314 13.46 -6.10 3.75
CA ALA A 314 12.16 -5.87 4.36
C ALA A 314 12.25 -4.82 5.48
N LEU A 315 13.31 -4.87 6.29
CA LEU A 315 13.63 -3.84 7.29
C LEU A 315 13.93 -2.49 6.61
N ARG A 316 14.65 -2.48 5.47
CA ARG A 316 14.88 -1.27 4.67
C ARG A 316 13.58 -0.75 4.04
N LEU A 317 12.66 -1.64 3.64
CA LEU A 317 11.33 -1.26 3.17
C LEU A 317 10.52 -0.62 4.31
N GLU A 318 10.53 -1.21 5.51
CA GLU A 318 9.91 -0.70 6.73
C GLU A 318 10.46 0.70 7.07
N LEU A 319 11.78 0.87 7.06
CA LEU A 319 12.47 2.15 7.29
C LEU A 319 12.21 3.18 6.18
N ALA A 320 12.08 2.76 4.92
CA ALA A 320 11.80 3.65 3.78
C ALA A 320 10.33 4.09 3.70
N THR A 321 9.41 3.34 4.31
CA THR A 321 7.98 3.69 4.40
C THR A 321 7.61 4.54 5.61
N GLY A 322 8.55 4.77 6.54
CA GLY A 322 8.37 5.61 7.72
C GLY A 322 7.68 4.87 8.88
N PRO A 323 7.93 5.27 10.14
CA PRO A 323 7.50 4.53 11.32
C PRO A 323 6.01 4.78 11.59
N THR A 324 5.16 3.78 11.36
CA THR A 324 3.89 3.67 12.08
C THR A 324 4.15 2.87 13.36
N ALA A 325 3.91 3.52 14.50
CA ALA A 325 4.05 2.94 15.83
C ALA A 325 3.34 1.58 15.91
N GLY A 326 4.09 0.52 16.19
CA GLY A 326 3.50 -0.82 16.33
C GLY A 326 4.47 -2.01 16.34
N THR A 327 5.76 -1.86 16.02
CA THR A 327 6.69 -3.02 16.05
C THR A 327 7.38 -3.19 17.41
N ARG A 328 6.65 -3.74 18.39
CA ARG A 328 7.26 -4.31 19.61
C ARG A 328 7.44 -5.83 19.55
N ALA A 329 6.91 -6.50 18.52
CA ALA A 329 6.91 -7.96 18.41
C ALA A 329 8.18 -8.58 17.79
N VAL A 330 8.97 -7.84 16.99
CA VAL A 330 10.12 -8.43 16.26
C VAL A 330 11.42 -8.45 17.08
N ARG A 331 11.43 -7.92 18.31
CA ARG A 331 12.68 -7.79 19.10
C ARG A 331 13.09 -9.03 19.89
N ASN A 332 12.27 -10.09 19.93
CA ASN A 332 12.52 -11.27 20.77
C ASN A 332 12.84 -12.58 20.02
N GLY A 333 12.96 -12.56 18.70
CA GLY A 333 13.47 -13.71 17.94
C GLY A 333 14.99 -13.81 18.03
N ARG A 334 15.55 -14.20 19.19
CA ARG A 334 16.94 -14.70 19.25
C ARG A 334 16.95 -16.15 18.72
N PRO A 335 17.74 -16.48 17.70
CA PRO A 335 17.97 -17.87 17.32
C PRO A 335 18.82 -18.57 18.40
N GLY A 336 18.24 -19.57 19.06
CA GLY A 336 18.89 -20.40 20.09
C GLY A 336 19.84 -21.45 19.53
N TRP A 337 20.79 -21.05 18.68
CA TRP A 337 21.84 -21.95 18.18
C TRP A 337 23.21 -21.28 18.30
N LEU A 338 23.66 -21.03 19.52
CA LEU A 338 25.06 -20.87 19.88
C LEU A 338 25.15 -21.10 21.40
N ARG A 339 26.05 -22.00 21.80
CA ARG A 339 26.45 -22.21 23.20
C ARG A 339 26.97 -20.92 23.82
#